data_AF-A0A661KL99-F1
#
_entry.id   AF-A0A661KL99-F1
#
_cell.length_a   1.000
_cell.length_b   1.000
_cell.length_c   1.000
_cell.angle_alpha   90.00
_cell.angle_beta   90.00
_cell.angle_gamma   90.00
#
_symmetry.space_group_name_H-M   'P 1'
#
loop_
_entity.id
_entity.type
_entity.pdbx_description
1 polymer ?
#
loop_
_entity_poly.entity_id
_entity_poly.type
_entity_poly.pdbx_seq_one_letter_code
_entity_poly.pdbx_strand_id
1 'polypeptide(L)'
;MKKVWVKAIPWQKKLVTTAIEGGADAVLVEEGKAAMVKQLGRMLTVAPDGDLKPGREVVFHQIKSKEDEEKVLKLAADHLVVLSATDWKIIPLENLVAQTGNLFVEVKTVDEARTFLGVLEKGVDGVVTNTTNISEIKKILELVKKWSEKIILSKAKVTTIKPLAMGYRVCVDTCDLMEIGEGMLIGNSSAGMFLVHAENIENPYVTPRPFRVNAGPVHAYIKVPGEKTRYLSELKAGDEVLIVNHLGETRPSVVGRVKVERRPLLLVEAKTDSELVSTILQNAETIRLTTPEGKPISVVELKEGDEVLVAIEKAGRHFGHKVEETIVER
;
A
#
# COMPACT_ATOMS: atom_id res chain seq x y z
N MET A 1 2.92 -6.25 1.83
CA MET A 1 3.80 -5.08 1.66
C MET A 1 5.25 -5.50 1.79
N LYS A 2 6.13 -4.88 1.02
CA LYS A 2 7.58 -5.13 1.08
C LYS A 2 8.17 -4.51 2.35
N LYS A 3 9.17 -5.16 2.93
CA LYS A 3 9.83 -4.71 4.16
C LYS A 3 11.26 -4.29 3.90
N VAL A 4 11.78 -3.40 4.73
CA VAL A 4 13.16 -2.93 4.68
C VAL A 4 13.77 -2.91 6.06
N TRP A 5 14.89 -3.59 6.22
CA TRP A 5 15.69 -3.58 7.44
C TRP A 5 16.98 -2.82 7.21
N VAL A 6 17.43 -2.09 8.23
CA VAL A 6 18.73 -1.42 8.18
C VAL A 6 19.74 -2.21 9.02
N LYS A 7 20.82 -2.68 8.39
CA LYS A 7 21.95 -3.30 9.10
C LYS A 7 22.85 -2.22 9.67
N ALA A 8 22.98 -2.20 10.98
CA ALA A 8 23.90 -1.34 11.72
C ALA A 8 24.94 -2.21 12.46
N ILE A 9 25.69 -3.00 11.69
CA ILE A 9 26.78 -3.85 12.15
C ILE A 9 28.05 -3.47 11.38
N PRO A 10 29.12 -2.99 12.06
CA PRO A 10 29.18 -2.68 13.49
C PRO A 10 28.27 -1.51 13.88
N TRP A 11 27.92 -1.40 15.17
CA TRP A 11 27.02 -0.37 15.69
C TRP A 11 27.39 1.05 15.26
N GLN A 12 26.43 1.75 14.65
CA GLN A 12 26.52 3.18 14.35
C GLN A 12 25.19 3.87 14.62
N LYS A 13 25.16 4.75 15.63
CA LYS A 13 23.94 5.49 16.03
C LYS A 13 23.26 6.18 14.83
N LYS A 14 24.04 6.74 13.90
CA LYS A 14 23.51 7.43 12.72
C LYS A 14 22.74 6.51 11.76
N LEU A 15 23.16 5.25 11.62
CA LEU A 15 22.41 4.27 10.80
C LEU A 15 21.07 3.96 11.45
N VAL A 16 21.05 3.77 12.77
CA VAL A 16 19.84 3.49 13.54
C VAL A 16 18.86 4.66 13.52
N THR A 17 19.33 5.90 13.73
CA THR A 17 18.43 7.06 13.65
C THR A 17 17.91 7.26 12.23
N THR A 18 18.74 7.04 11.20
CA THR A 18 18.29 7.07 9.79
C THR A 18 17.23 6.01 9.52
N ALA A 19 17.38 4.80 10.09
CA ALA A 19 16.39 3.74 9.97
C ALA A 19 15.05 4.15 10.60
N ILE A 20 15.08 4.73 11.80
CA ILE A 20 13.88 5.19 12.51
C ILE A 20 13.19 6.33 11.75
N GLU A 21 13.93 7.36 11.35
CA GLU A 21 13.40 8.51 10.62
C GLU A 21 12.85 8.15 9.24
N GLY A 22 13.49 7.19 8.56
CA GLY A 22 13.05 6.71 7.25
C GLY A 22 12.03 5.57 7.33
N GLY A 23 11.51 5.25 8.51
CA GLY A 23 10.42 4.29 8.70
C GLY A 23 10.79 2.82 8.45
N ALA A 24 12.05 2.42 8.65
CA ALA A 24 12.49 1.03 8.51
C ALA A 24 11.62 0.07 9.34
N ASP A 25 11.45 -1.16 8.86
CA ASP A 25 10.64 -2.17 9.55
C ASP A 25 11.40 -2.83 10.71
N ALA A 26 12.72 -2.89 10.64
CA ALA A 26 13.59 -3.34 11.72
C ALA A 26 15.03 -2.82 11.57
N VAL A 27 15.81 -2.91 12.66
CA VAL A 27 17.27 -2.70 12.64
C VAL A 27 17.97 -3.99 13.04
N LEU A 28 18.93 -4.42 12.21
CA LEU A 28 19.84 -5.53 12.51
C LEU A 28 21.09 -4.98 13.20
N VAL A 29 21.36 -5.44 14.43
CA VAL A 29 22.46 -4.97 15.28
C VAL A 29 23.19 -6.13 15.95
N GLU A 30 24.37 -5.84 16.50
CA GLU A 30 25.14 -6.79 17.32
C GLU A 30 24.43 -7.08 18.65
N GLU A 31 24.75 -8.23 19.28
CA GLU A 31 24.26 -8.57 20.61
C GLU A 31 24.62 -7.49 21.64
N GLY A 32 23.67 -7.17 22.53
CA GLY A 32 23.83 -6.13 23.56
C GLY A 32 23.51 -4.73 23.05
N LYS A 33 23.16 -4.56 21.77
CA LYS A 33 22.78 -3.26 21.18
C LYS A 33 21.27 -3.09 21.00
N ALA A 34 20.46 -4.14 21.18
CA ALA A 34 19.01 -4.05 21.05
C ALA A 34 18.41 -2.98 21.98
N ALA A 35 18.82 -2.96 23.25
CA ALA A 35 18.38 -1.95 24.22
C ALA A 35 18.72 -0.51 23.79
N MET A 36 19.86 -0.30 23.13
CA MET A 36 20.26 1.02 22.63
C MET A 36 19.36 1.49 21.48
N VAL A 37 18.89 0.58 20.61
CA VAL A 37 17.89 0.91 19.59
C VAL A 37 16.59 1.36 20.25
N LYS A 38 16.13 0.63 21.28
CA LYS A 38 14.88 0.94 22.00
C LYS A 38 14.91 2.29 22.73
N GLN A 39 16.09 2.76 23.14
CA GLN A 39 16.27 4.10 23.70
C GLN A 39 16.09 5.21 22.66
N LEU A 40 16.36 4.93 21.38
CA LEU A 40 16.24 5.90 20.29
C LEU A 40 14.84 5.91 19.66
N GLY A 41 14.12 4.78 19.70
CA GLY A 41 12.76 4.70 19.19
C GLY A 41 12.13 3.32 19.35
N ARG A 42 10.80 3.25 19.16
CA ARG A 42 10.06 1.97 19.15
C ARG A 42 10.21 1.31 17.77
N MET A 43 11.20 0.45 17.64
CA MET A 43 11.49 -0.28 16.41
C MET A 43 11.81 -1.76 16.71
N LEU A 44 11.47 -2.66 15.78
CA LEU A 44 11.89 -4.05 15.88
C LEU A 44 13.41 -4.16 15.75
N THR A 45 13.99 -5.03 16.57
CA THR A 45 15.42 -5.29 16.63
C THR A 45 15.69 -6.73 16.24
N VAL A 46 16.64 -6.92 15.32
CA VAL A 46 17.13 -8.22 14.91
C VAL A 46 18.51 -8.39 15.54
N ALA A 47 18.60 -9.19 16.60
CA ALA A 47 19.81 -9.47 17.38
C ALA A 47 19.55 -10.68 18.30
N PRO A 48 20.58 -11.36 18.83
CA PRO A 48 20.38 -12.47 19.78
C PRO A 48 19.57 -12.08 21.04
N ASP A 49 19.73 -10.84 21.50
CA ASP A 49 19.00 -10.20 22.60
C ASP A 49 17.82 -9.33 22.13
N GLY A 50 17.48 -9.36 20.84
CA GLY A 50 16.43 -8.56 20.21
C GLY A 50 15.05 -9.22 20.18
N ASP A 51 14.13 -8.58 19.46
CA ASP A 51 12.76 -9.07 19.26
C ASP A 51 12.73 -10.27 18.29
N LEU A 52 13.57 -10.23 17.24
CA LEU A 52 13.75 -11.31 16.29
C LEU A 52 15.17 -11.85 16.43
N LYS A 53 15.33 -13.14 16.77
CA LYS A 53 16.63 -13.71 17.09
C LYS A 53 17.21 -14.47 15.89
N PRO A 54 18.43 -14.13 15.46
CA PRO A 54 19.16 -14.94 14.49
C PRO A 54 19.29 -16.39 14.96
N GLY A 55 19.05 -17.35 14.07
CA GLY A 55 19.06 -18.79 14.33
C GLY A 55 17.78 -19.34 14.94
N ARG A 56 16.78 -18.51 15.25
CA ARG A 56 15.48 -18.95 15.79
C ARG A 56 14.28 -18.43 15.00
N GLU A 57 14.12 -17.12 14.88
CA GLU A 57 13.06 -16.53 14.04
C GLU A 57 13.58 -16.12 12.66
N VAL A 58 14.88 -15.80 12.59
CA VAL A 58 15.55 -15.32 11.37
C VAL A 58 16.78 -16.17 11.08
N VAL A 59 16.94 -16.64 9.85
CA VAL A 59 18.12 -17.40 9.42
C VAL A 59 18.87 -16.62 8.34
N PHE A 60 20.15 -16.36 8.57
CA PHE A 60 21.03 -15.77 7.56
C PHE A 60 21.69 -16.88 6.76
N HIS A 61 21.54 -16.85 5.44
CA HIS A 61 22.08 -17.87 4.56
C HIS A 61 22.83 -17.24 3.39
N GLN A 62 24.06 -17.69 3.17
CA GLN A 62 24.86 -17.26 2.02
C GLN A 62 24.72 -18.31 0.92
N ILE A 63 24.20 -17.90 -0.23
CA ILE A 63 24.09 -18.74 -1.41
C ILE A 63 25.48 -18.93 -2.02
N LYS A 64 25.91 -20.20 -2.13
CA LYS A 64 27.22 -20.57 -2.70
C LYS A 64 27.11 -21.61 -3.82
N SER A 65 26.03 -22.38 -3.87
CA SER A 65 25.85 -23.48 -4.80
C SER A 65 24.38 -23.78 -5.04
N LYS A 66 24.04 -24.46 -6.14
CA LYS A 66 22.65 -24.85 -6.45
C LYS A 66 21.99 -25.70 -5.34
N GLU A 67 22.77 -26.49 -4.60
CA GLU A 67 22.27 -27.29 -3.48
C GLU A 67 21.73 -26.44 -2.31
N ASP A 68 22.08 -25.16 -2.25
CA ASP A 68 21.56 -24.24 -1.24
C ASP A 68 20.10 -23.87 -1.51
N GLU A 69 19.60 -24.04 -2.75
CA GLU A 69 18.19 -23.77 -3.10
C GLU A 69 17.24 -24.61 -2.23
N GLU A 70 17.43 -25.93 -2.18
CA GLU A 70 16.59 -26.81 -1.37
C GLU A 70 16.68 -26.52 0.13
N LYS A 71 17.86 -26.11 0.61
CA LYS A 71 18.05 -25.73 2.01
C LYS A 71 17.27 -24.45 2.33
N VAL A 72 17.35 -23.44 1.46
CA VAL A 72 16.61 -22.19 1.63
C VAL A 72 15.11 -22.43 1.61
N LEU A 73 14.59 -23.28 0.70
CA LEU A 73 13.16 -23.61 0.66
C LEU A 73 12.68 -24.27 1.96
N LYS A 74 13.47 -25.21 2.52
CA LYS A 74 13.15 -25.85 3.81
C LYS A 74 13.19 -24.84 4.96
N LEU A 75 14.19 -23.96 5.00
CA LEU A 75 14.30 -22.95 6.05
C LEU A 75 13.15 -21.94 6.00
N ALA A 76 12.78 -21.48 4.80
CA ALA A 76 11.75 -20.46 4.59
C ALA A 76 10.33 -20.91 4.93
N ALA A 77 10.10 -22.22 5.08
CA ALA A 77 8.84 -22.77 5.56
C ALA A 77 8.54 -22.35 7.01
N ASP A 78 9.58 -22.34 7.87
CA ASP A 78 9.43 -22.10 9.30
C ASP A 78 10.06 -20.78 9.77
N HIS A 79 10.92 -20.16 8.95
CA HIS A 79 11.74 -19.01 9.33
C HIS A 79 11.69 -17.90 8.28
N LEU A 80 12.01 -16.68 8.71
CA LEU A 80 12.41 -15.62 7.79
C LEU A 80 13.87 -15.83 7.38
N VAL A 81 14.14 -15.92 6.07
CA VAL A 81 15.48 -16.19 5.56
C VAL A 81 16.06 -14.92 4.93
N VAL A 82 17.19 -14.44 5.46
CA VAL A 82 17.96 -13.33 4.88
C VAL A 82 19.09 -13.92 4.03
N LEU A 83 18.98 -13.73 2.72
CA LEU A 83 19.90 -14.23 1.73
C LEU A 83 21.00 -13.21 1.44
N SER A 84 22.22 -13.72 1.24
CA SER A 84 23.34 -12.99 0.67
C SER A 84 24.01 -13.84 -0.40
N ALA A 85 24.56 -13.22 -1.43
CA ALA A 85 25.34 -13.92 -2.45
C ALA A 85 26.53 -13.06 -2.86
N THR A 86 27.64 -13.72 -3.18
CA THR A 86 28.78 -13.06 -3.85
C THR A 86 28.57 -12.98 -5.36
N ASP A 87 27.78 -13.89 -5.92
CA ASP A 87 27.34 -13.89 -7.32
C ASP A 87 25.93 -14.49 -7.42
N TRP A 88 24.95 -13.66 -7.80
CA TRP A 88 23.55 -14.07 -7.99
C TRP A 88 23.32 -14.94 -9.23
N LYS A 89 24.33 -15.12 -10.09
CA LYS A 89 24.25 -16.05 -11.22
C LYS A 89 24.27 -17.53 -10.81
N ILE A 90 24.74 -17.83 -9.60
CA ILE A 90 24.84 -19.21 -9.10
C ILE A 90 23.43 -19.81 -8.88
N ILE A 91 22.51 -19.03 -8.30
CA ILE A 91 21.09 -19.37 -8.18
C ILE A 91 20.26 -18.13 -8.53
N PRO A 92 19.48 -18.16 -9.62
CA PRO A 92 18.51 -17.11 -9.93
C PRO A 92 17.50 -16.99 -8.79
N LEU A 93 17.37 -15.78 -8.22
CA LEU A 93 16.44 -15.48 -7.15
C LEU A 93 14.97 -15.76 -7.56
N GLU A 94 14.71 -15.68 -8.86
CA GLU A 94 13.50 -16.09 -9.56
C GLU A 94 12.97 -17.45 -9.06
N ASN A 95 13.85 -18.46 -8.97
CA ASN A 95 13.46 -19.82 -8.60
C ASN A 95 12.93 -19.88 -7.16
N LEU A 96 13.59 -19.17 -6.25
CA LEU A 96 13.22 -19.13 -4.84
C LEU A 96 11.92 -18.34 -4.63
N VAL A 97 11.81 -17.17 -5.25
CA VAL A 97 10.62 -16.31 -5.13
C VAL A 97 9.38 -16.98 -5.73
N ALA A 98 9.52 -17.83 -6.76
CA ALA A 98 8.40 -18.58 -7.29
C ALA A 98 7.85 -19.64 -6.30
N GLN A 99 8.71 -20.23 -5.47
CA GLN A 99 8.39 -21.41 -4.66
C GLN A 99 8.12 -21.12 -3.19
N THR A 100 8.61 -20.00 -2.64
CA THR A 100 8.43 -19.65 -1.23
C THR A 100 8.17 -18.16 -1.01
N GLY A 101 7.84 -17.80 0.24
CA GLY A 101 7.89 -16.46 0.79
C GLY A 101 8.86 -16.38 1.97
N ASN A 102 8.69 -15.38 2.83
CA ASN A 102 9.57 -15.07 3.96
C ASN A 102 11.04 -14.84 3.55
N LEU A 103 11.27 -14.37 2.32
CA LEU A 103 12.61 -14.14 1.78
C LEU A 103 13.01 -12.67 1.88
N PHE A 104 14.18 -12.44 2.44
CA PHE A 104 14.86 -11.16 2.47
C PHE A 104 16.19 -11.27 1.75
N VAL A 105 16.66 -10.17 1.15
CA VAL A 105 17.97 -10.13 0.47
C VAL A 105 18.80 -8.97 0.98
N GLU A 106 20.09 -9.20 1.24
CA GLU A 106 21.05 -8.14 1.50
C GLU A 106 21.35 -7.33 0.23
N VAL A 107 21.21 -6.00 0.31
CA VAL A 107 21.40 -5.06 -0.82
C VAL A 107 22.30 -3.91 -0.46
N LYS A 108 23.18 -3.50 -1.37
CA LYS A 108 24.16 -2.42 -1.16
C LYS A 108 23.71 -1.09 -1.77
N THR A 109 22.86 -1.15 -2.80
CA THR A 109 22.42 0.02 -3.57
C THR A 109 20.91 0.00 -3.80
N VAL A 110 20.34 1.17 -4.13
CA VAL A 110 18.93 1.27 -4.53
C VAL A 110 18.59 0.45 -5.79
N ASP A 111 19.54 0.29 -6.71
CA ASP A 111 19.33 -0.47 -7.95
C ASP A 111 19.25 -1.98 -7.70
N GLU A 112 20.08 -2.51 -6.80
CA GLU A 112 19.96 -3.90 -6.33
C GLU A 112 18.61 -4.13 -5.65
N ALA A 113 18.22 -3.23 -4.75
CA ALA A 113 16.92 -3.29 -4.08
C ALA A 113 15.76 -3.30 -5.08
N ARG A 114 15.78 -2.39 -6.07
CA ARG A 114 14.75 -2.33 -7.13
C ARG A 114 14.68 -3.64 -7.91
N THR A 115 15.83 -4.22 -8.24
CA THR A 115 15.92 -5.48 -8.99
C THR A 115 15.27 -6.62 -8.22
N PHE A 116 15.65 -6.82 -6.96
CA PHE A 116 15.14 -7.95 -6.17
C PHE A 116 13.69 -7.78 -5.70
N LEU A 117 13.23 -6.54 -5.49
CA LEU A 117 11.83 -6.27 -5.17
C LEU A 117 10.88 -6.48 -6.37
N GLY A 118 11.40 -6.45 -7.60
CA GLY A 118 10.62 -6.59 -8.83
C GLY A 118 10.77 -7.94 -9.56
N VAL A 119 11.62 -8.85 -9.07
CA VAL A 119 11.88 -10.12 -9.78
C VAL A 119 10.60 -10.95 -9.96
N LEU A 120 10.35 -11.44 -11.18
CA LEU A 120 9.11 -12.14 -11.57
C LEU A 120 7.80 -11.37 -11.27
N GLU A 121 7.82 -10.03 -11.21
CA GLU A 121 6.68 -9.19 -10.80
C GLU A 121 6.14 -9.47 -9.38
N LYS A 122 6.75 -10.43 -8.67
CA LYS A 122 6.44 -10.81 -7.29
C LYS A 122 7.44 -10.22 -6.32
N GLY A 123 8.74 -10.40 -6.58
CA GLY A 123 9.84 -9.93 -5.75
C GLY A 123 10.01 -10.64 -4.41
N VAL A 124 11.14 -10.42 -3.75
CA VAL A 124 11.37 -10.86 -2.34
C VAL A 124 10.48 -10.11 -1.37
N ASP A 125 10.23 -10.65 -0.18
CA ASP A 125 9.36 -10.03 0.84
C ASP A 125 9.99 -8.81 1.51
N GLY A 126 11.31 -8.72 1.49
CA GLY A 126 12.01 -7.53 1.94
C GLY A 126 13.49 -7.49 1.60
N VAL A 127 14.14 -6.39 1.98
CA VAL A 127 15.56 -6.18 1.78
C VAL A 127 16.24 -5.77 3.08
N VAL A 128 17.52 -6.10 3.23
CA VAL A 128 18.36 -5.69 4.36
C VAL A 128 19.50 -4.84 3.80
N THR A 129 19.63 -3.58 4.23
CA THR A 129 20.68 -2.71 3.70
C THR A 129 22.06 -3.19 4.17
N ASN A 130 22.97 -3.52 3.27
CA ASN A 130 24.35 -3.91 3.57
C ASN A 130 25.34 -2.83 3.11
N THR A 131 25.12 -1.60 3.57
CA THR A 131 25.94 -0.43 3.26
C THR A 131 25.94 0.53 4.45
N THR A 132 27.01 1.30 4.61
CA THR A 132 27.09 2.38 5.61
C THR A 132 26.78 3.75 4.99
N ASN A 133 26.51 3.81 3.69
CA ASN A 133 26.18 5.05 2.99
C ASN A 133 24.74 5.47 3.31
N ILE A 134 24.60 6.51 4.14
CA ILE A 134 23.32 7.08 4.57
C ILE A 134 22.46 7.53 3.39
N SER A 135 23.05 8.06 2.33
CA SER A 135 22.30 8.50 1.13
C SER A 135 21.64 7.32 0.44
N GLU A 136 22.37 6.21 0.26
CA GLU A 136 21.81 4.99 -0.34
C GLU A 136 20.75 4.35 0.55
N ILE A 137 20.96 4.30 1.87
CA ILE A 137 19.96 3.79 2.81
C ILE A 137 18.66 4.58 2.69
N LYS A 138 18.72 5.92 2.63
CA LYS A 138 17.52 6.76 2.46
C LYS A 138 16.78 6.46 1.16
N LYS A 139 17.52 6.30 0.04
CA LYS A 139 16.91 5.93 -1.25
C LYS A 139 16.26 4.55 -1.22
N ILE A 140 16.88 3.56 -0.58
CA ILE A 140 16.32 2.21 -0.44
C ILE A 140 15.05 2.25 0.43
N LEU A 141 15.08 2.98 1.56
CA LEU A 141 13.92 3.16 2.41
C LEU A 141 12.75 3.79 1.63
N GLU A 142 13.00 4.89 0.92
CA GLU A 142 12.00 5.56 0.10
C GLU A 142 11.43 4.63 -0.98
N LEU A 143 12.29 3.91 -1.70
CA LEU A 143 11.89 2.94 -2.72
C LEU A 143 10.95 1.87 -2.14
N VAL A 144 11.31 1.25 -1.02
CA VAL A 144 10.55 0.15 -0.43
C VAL A 144 9.22 0.65 0.13
N LYS A 145 9.17 1.83 0.74
CA LYS A 145 7.94 2.39 1.30
C LYS A 145 6.97 2.88 0.24
N LYS A 146 7.46 3.28 -0.93
CA LYS A 146 6.64 3.54 -2.12
C LYS A 146 6.36 2.28 -2.94
N TRP A 147 6.93 1.13 -2.57
CA TRP A 147 6.73 -0.11 -3.32
C TRP A 147 5.33 -0.67 -3.04
N SER A 148 4.45 -0.50 -4.02
CA SER A 148 3.07 -0.94 -3.93
C SER A 148 2.59 -1.52 -5.25
N GLU A 149 1.49 -2.27 -5.17
CA GLU A 149 0.83 -2.88 -6.31
C GLU A 149 0.28 -1.80 -7.28
N LYS A 150 0.46 -1.99 -8.58
CA LYS A 150 -0.18 -1.10 -9.57
C LYS A 150 -1.62 -1.53 -9.75
N ILE A 151 -2.55 -0.58 -9.70
CA ILE A 151 -3.97 -0.83 -9.99
C ILE A 151 -4.24 -0.50 -11.45
N ILE A 152 -4.91 -1.42 -12.15
CA ILE A 152 -5.39 -1.16 -13.51
C ILE A 152 -6.68 -0.35 -13.40
N LEU A 153 -6.63 0.90 -13.85
CA LEU A 153 -7.80 1.77 -13.94
C LEU A 153 -8.42 1.68 -15.33
N SER A 154 -9.75 1.72 -15.37
CA SER A 154 -10.58 1.74 -16.57
C SER A 154 -11.37 3.04 -16.63
N LYS A 155 -11.68 3.48 -17.85
CA LYS A 155 -12.63 4.57 -18.07
C LYS A 155 -14.04 4.03 -17.90
N ALA A 156 -14.88 4.76 -17.18
CA ALA A 156 -16.31 4.51 -17.08
C ALA A 156 -17.08 5.77 -17.45
N LYS A 157 -18.09 5.61 -18.30
CA LYS A 157 -18.97 6.69 -18.72
C LYS A 157 -20.12 6.81 -17.73
N VAL A 158 -20.34 7.99 -17.16
CA VAL A 158 -21.44 8.22 -16.22
C VAL A 158 -22.78 8.04 -16.94
N THR A 159 -23.67 7.26 -16.33
CA THR A 159 -24.97 6.88 -16.88
C THR A 159 -26.14 7.30 -16.02
N THR A 160 -25.93 7.52 -14.72
CA THR A 160 -27.00 7.97 -13.82
C THR A 160 -26.41 8.80 -12.70
N ILE A 161 -27.06 9.93 -12.41
CA ILE A 161 -26.76 10.81 -11.29
C ILE A 161 -28.08 11.08 -10.58
N LYS A 162 -28.23 10.58 -9.35
CA LYS A 162 -29.51 10.65 -8.63
C LYS A 162 -29.33 11.18 -7.22
N PRO A 163 -29.88 12.35 -6.87
CA PRO A 163 -29.93 12.83 -5.50
C PRO A 163 -30.65 11.84 -4.58
N LEU A 164 -30.09 11.63 -3.40
CA LEU A 164 -30.60 10.73 -2.38
C LEU A 164 -30.89 11.50 -1.08
N ALA A 165 -31.55 10.83 -0.14
CA ALA A 165 -31.82 11.36 1.19
C ALA A 165 -30.54 11.52 2.04
N MET A 166 -30.71 12.09 3.22
CA MET A 166 -29.65 12.20 4.23
C MET A 166 -29.18 10.82 4.70
N GLY A 167 -27.87 10.58 4.69
CA GLY A 167 -27.25 9.36 5.21
C GLY A 167 -25.91 9.61 5.88
N TYR A 168 -25.36 8.58 6.55
CA TYR A 168 -24.04 8.66 7.18
C TYR A 168 -22.95 8.42 6.15
N ARG A 169 -22.03 9.38 6.05
CA ARG A 169 -20.84 9.33 5.20
C ARG A 169 -19.57 9.35 6.02
N VAL A 170 -18.49 8.87 5.42
CA VAL A 170 -17.15 8.75 6.00
C VAL A 170 -16.18 9.67 5.25
N CYS A 171 -15.45 10.52 5.98
CA CYS A 171 -14.18 11.09 5.51
C CYS A 171 -13.03 10.25 6.04
N VAL A 172 -12.04 10.00 5.20
CA VAL A 172 -10.77 9.40 5.59
C VAL A 172 -9.71 10.50 5.58
N ASP A 173 -9.17 10.83 6.76
CA ASP A 173 -8.03 11.72 6.92
C ASP A 173 -6.77 10.87 7.09
N THR A 174 -5.78 11.06 6.23
CA THR A 174 -4.51 10.35 6.27
C THR A 174 -3.44 11.18 6.99
N CYS A 175 -2.31 10.53 7.29
CA CYS A 175 -1.09 11.18 7.78
C CYS A 175 -0.16 11.60 6.63
N ASP A 176 -0.69 11.76 5.42
CA ASP A 176 0.07 12.08 4.20
C ASP A 176 -0.67 13.11 3.37
N LEU A 177 0.02 13.74 2.43
CA LEU A 177 -0.54 14.73 1.52
C LEU A 177 -0.73 14.10 0.14
N MET A 178 -1.92 14.25 -0.43
CA MET A 178 -2.26 13.78 -1.76
C MET A 178 -2.12 14.90 -2.79
N GLU A 179 -1.54 14.55 -3.93
CA GLU A 179 -1.37 15.41 -5.10
C GLU A 179 -2.62 15.41 -5.98
N ILE A 180 -2.64 16.28 -7.00
CA ILE A 180 -3.73 16.33 -7.97
C ILE A 180 -3.74 15.02 -8.77
N GLY A 181 -4.92 14.43 -8.93
CA GLY A 181 -5.11 13.12 -9.54
C GLY A 181 -4.92 11.96 -8.57
N GLU A 182 -4.64 12.22 -7.28
CA GLU A 182 -4.60 11.21 -6.23
C GLU A 182 -5.91 11.14 -5.43
N GLY A 183 -6.23 9.94 -4.95
CA GLY A 183 -7.43 9.68 -4.18
C GLY A 183 -7.48 8.27 -3.61
N MET A 184 -8.69 7.79 -3.36
CA MET A 184 -8.95 6.42 -2.90
C MET A 184 -10.02 5.76 -3.77
N LEU A 185 -9.92 4.44 -3.91
CA LEU A 185 -10.90 3.64 -4.65
C LEU A 185 -12.06 3.26 -3.74
N ILE A 186 -13.25 3.78 -4.06
CA ILE A 186 -14.48 3.61 -3.27
C ILE A 186 -15.63 3.12 -4.15
N GLY A 187 -16.36 2.10 -3.72
CA GLY A 187 -17.51 1.57 -4.47
C GLY A 187 -18.58 0.97 -3.58
N ASN A 188 -19.80 0.85 -4.11
CA ASN A 188 -20.85 0.09 -3.43
C ASN A 188 -20.56 -1.42 -3.45
N SER A 189 -19.75 -1.89 -4.40
CA SER A 189 -19.28 -3.26 -4.53
C SER A 189 -17.75 -3.30 -4.53
N SER A 190 -17.16 -4.37 -4.01
CA SER A 190 -15.72 -4.61 -4.14
C SER A 190 -15.28 -4.91 -5.58
N ALA A 191 -16.20 -5.27 -6.48
CA ALA A 191 -15.91 -5.58 -7.87
C ALA A 191 -15.70 -4.31 -8.73
N GLY A 192 -16.24 -3.17 -8.31
CA GLY A 192 -16.18 -1.92 -9.06
C GLY A 192 -16.10 -0.71 -8.15
N MET A 193 -14.97 -0.02 -8.16
CA MET A 193 -14.68 1.10 -7.27
C MET A 193 -14.26 2.34 -8.06
N PHE A 194 -14.82 3.50 -7.74
CA PHE A 194 -14.49 4.79 -8.35
C PHE A 194 -13.26 5.40 -7.68
N LEU A 195 -12.43 6.08 -8.47
CA LEU A 195 -11.34 6.90 -7.93
C LEU A 195 -11.89 8.24 -7.41
N VAL A 196 -12.20 8.27 -6.11
CA VAL A 196 -12.66 9.47 -5.41
C VAL A 196 -11.46 10.33 -5.06
N HIS A 197 -11.44 11.54 -5.62
CA HIS A 197 -10.28 12.44 -5.55
C HIS A 197 -10.13 13.05 -4.15
N ALA A 198 -8.89 13.38 -3.78
CA ALA A 198 -8.60 14.13 -2.56
C ALA A 198 -9.24 15.53 -2.55
N GLU A 199 -9.50 16.06 -1.35
CA GLU A 199 -10.02 17.43 -1.16
C GLU A 199 -8.90 18.47 -1.26
N ASN A 200 -8.07 18.42 -2.30
CA ASN A 200 -6.89 19.27 -2.48
C ASN A 200 -7.07 20.39 -3.53
N ILE A 201 -8.31 20.64 -3.95
CA ILE A 201 -8.65 21.73 -4.88
C ILE A 201 -9.12 22.94 -4.11
N GLU A 202 -8.39 24.03 -4.27
CA GLU A 202 -8.76 25.32 -3.72
C GLU A 202 -10.07 25.79 -4.33
N ASN A 203 -10.97 26.30 -3.48
CA ASN A 203 -12.16 27.00 -3.92
C ASN A 203 -12.37 28.24 -3.04
N PRO A 204 -13.22 29.20 -3.45
CA PRO A 204 -13.41 30.46 -2.70
C PRO A 204 -13.99 30.30 -1.29
N TYR A 205 -14.50 29.11 -0.93
CA TYR A 205 -15.30 28.88 0.27
C TYR A 205 -14.62 27.99 1.30
N VAL A 206 -13.63 27.18 0.89
CA VAL A 206 -13.03 26.12 1.70
C VAL A 206 -11.55 25.96 1.33
N THR A 207 -10.69 26.03 2.35
CA THR A 207 -9.27 25.71 2.22
C THR A 207 -9.08 24.22 1.92
N PRO A 208 -8.21 23.85 0.96
CA PRO A 208 -7.95 22.46 0.63
C PRO A 208 -7.38 21.68 1.82
N ARG A 209 -7.74 20.41 1.89
CA ARG A 209 -7.28 19.41 2.85
C ARG A 209 -6.68 18.25 2.07
N PRO A 210 -5.43 18.36 1.58
CA PRO A 210 -4.80 17.33 0.76
C PRO A 210 -4.58 16.00 1.48
N PHE A 211 -4.78 15.93 2.79
CA PHE A 211 -4.78 14.69 3.56
C PHE A 211 -6.16 14.01 3.62
N ARG A 212 -7.21 14.55 2.99
CA ARG A 212 -8.59 14.07 3.13
C ARG A 212 -9.16 13.54 1.82
N VAL A 213 -9.82 12.38 1.89
CA VAL A 213 -10.80 11.93 0.90
C VAL A 213 -12.18 11.91 1.54
N ASN A 214 -13.15 12.54 0.87
CA ASN A 214 -14.56 12.45 1.25
C ASN A 214 -15.16 11.19 0.60
N ALA A 215 -14.88 10.03 1.20
CA ALA A 215 -14.98 8.72 0.57
C ALA A 215 -16.39 8.31 0.10
N GLY A 216 -17.34 8.15 1.02
CA GLY A 216 -18.65 7.57 0.70
C GLY A 216 -19.47 7.20 1.94
N PRO A 217 -20.61 6.51 1.81
CA PRO A 217 -21.41 6.05 2.95
C PRO A 217 -20.71 4.93 3.74
N VAL A 218 -21.16 4.73 4.97
CA VAL A 218 -20.57 3.74 5.91
C VAL A 218 -20.49 2.31 5.39
N HIS A 219 -21.35 1.92 4.44
CA HIS A 219 -21.37 0.58 3.84
C HIS A 219 -20.45 0.45 2.60
N ALA A 220 -19.94 1.54 2.05
CA ALA A 220 -19.14 1.45 0.83
C ALA A 220 -17.80 0.75 1.13
N TYR A 221 -17.30 0.04 0.12
CA TYR A 221 -15.98 -0.56 0.16
C TYR A 221 -14.90 0.46 -0.14
N ILE A 222 -13.73 0.26 0.46
CA ILE A 222 -12.48 0.93 0.14
C ILE A 222 -11.41 -0.10 -0.19
N LYS A 223 -10.59 0.16 -1.22
CA LYS A 223 -9.37 -0.60 -1.49
C LYS A 223 -8.29 -0.28 -0.45
N VAL A 224 -7.70 -1.32 0.13
CA VAL A 224 -6.60 -1.22 1.11
C VAL A 224 -5.40 -2.06 0.62
N PRO A 225 -4.19 -1.85 1.17
CA PRO A 225 -2.98 -2.56 0.70
C PRO A 225 -3.10 -4.10 0.75
N GLY A 226 -2.37 -4.78 -0.15
CA GLY A 226 -2.30 -6.24 -0.20
C GLY A 226 -3.46 -6.88 -0.95
N GLU A 227 -3.93 -6.20 -1.99
CA GLU A 227 -5.10 -6.53 -2.79
C GLU A 227 -6.43 -6.63 -2.04
N LYS A 228 -6.56 -6.12 -0.80
CA LYS A 228 -7.78 -6.30 0.01
C LYS A 228 -8.78 -5.16 -0.12
N THR A 229 -10.02 -5.41 0.29
CA THR A 229 -11.07 -4.40 0.47
C THR A 229 -11.61 -4.45 1.91
N ARG A 230 -12.13 -3.33 2.39
CA ARG A 230 -12.79 -3.20 3.70
C ARG A 230 -14.01 -2.30 3.59
N TYR A 231 -14.93 -2.39 4.55
CA TYR A 231 -15.98 -1.40 4.67
C TYR A 231 -15.44 -0.10 5.26
N LEU A 232 -15.92 1.05 4.78
CA LEU A 232 -15.53 2.36 5.32
C LEU A 232 -15.84 2.51 6.81
N SER A 233 -16.90 1.87 7.31
CA SER A 233 -17.27 1.85 8.73
C SER A 233 -16.29 1.10 9.63
N GLU A 234 -15.46 0.22 9.09
CA GLU A 234 -14.49 -0.56 9.86
C GLU A 234 -13.17 0.17 10.05
N LEU A 235 -12.91 1.23 9.28
CA LEU A 235 -11.67 1.98 9.38
C LEU A 235 -11.57 2.68 10.74
N LYS A 236 -10.36 2.68 11.28
CA LYS A 236 -9.99 3.42 12.50
C LYS A 236 -8.62 4.07 12.36
N ALA A 237 -8.31 4.98 13.28
CA ALA A 237 -6.98 5.58 13.34
C ALA A 237 -5.90 4.50 13.51
N GLY A 238 -4.82 4.62 12.75
CA GLY A 238 -3.72 3.65 12.70
C GLY A 238 -3.89 2.53 11.68
N ASP A 239 -5.07 2.39 11.07
CA ASP A 239 -5.25 1.49 9.93
C ASP A 239 -4.52 2.03 8.68
N GLU A 240 -4.23 1.15 7.73
CA GLU A 240 -3.66 1.53 6.43
C GLU A 240 -4.72 1.57 5.34
N VAL A 241 -4.61 2.57 4.46
CA VAL A 241 -5.40 2.74 3.24
C VAL A 241 -4.48 2.89 2.04
N LEU A 242 -5.00 2.65 0.84
CA LEU A 242 -4.23 2.75 -0.38
C LEU A 242 -4.56 4.08 -1.09
N ILE A 243 -3.56 4.96 -1.23
CA ILE A 243 -3.66 6.13 -2.10
C ILE A 243 -3.34 5.67 -3.52
N VAL A 244 -4.17 6.07 -4.47
CA VAL A 244 -4.08 5.69 -5.88
C VAL A 244 -4.08 6.96 -6.72
N ASN A 245 -3.15 7.06 -7.68
CA ASN A 245 -3.16 8.14 -8.66
C ASN A 245 -3.89 7.72 -9.95
N HIS A 246 -4.20 8.70 -10.81
CA HIS A 246 -4.89 8.49 -12.08
C HIS A 246 -4.15 7.59 -13.09
N LEU A 247 -2.85 7.32 -12.90
CA LEU A 247 -2.06 6.37 -13.69
C LEU A 247 -2.07 4.94 -13.11
N GLY A 248 -2.78 4.76 -11.98
CA GLY A 248 -2.87 3.49 -11.27
C GLY A 248 -1.69 3.20 -10.34
N GLU A 249 -0.76 4.13 -10.19
CA GLU A 249 0.33 3.98 -9.21
C GLU A 249 -0.24 4.14 -7.81
N THR A 250 0.27 3.36 -6.88
CA THR A 250 -0.27 3.34 -5.51
C THR A 250 0.80 3.48 -4.46
N ARG A 251 0.38 3.88 -3.27
CA ARG A 251 1.21 3.94 -2.07
C ARG A 251 0.34 3.77 -0.82
N PRO A 252 0.79 3.02 0.19
CA PRO A 252 0.08 2.93 1.45
C PRO A 252 0.14 4.27 2.19
N SER A 253 -0.89 4.55 2.98
CA SER A 253 -0.92 5.67 3.92
C SER A 253 -1.67 5.32 5.18
N VAL A 254 -1.28 5.93 6.30
CA VAL A 254 -1.89 5.69 7.60
C VAL A 254 -3.11 6.59 7.77
N VAL A 255 -4.22 6.03 8.24
CA VAL A 255 -5.40 6.77 8.64
C VAL A 255 -5.12 7.49 9.96
N GLY A 256 -5.13 8.82 9.94
CA GLY A 256 -5.04 9.66 11.14
C GLY A 256 -6.40 9.81 11.83
N ARG A 257 -7.48 9.95 11.05
CA ARG A 257 -8.84 10.10 11.58
C ARG A 257 -9.88 9.62 10.59
N VAL A 258 -10.92 8.96 11.11
CA VAL A 258 -12.15 8.65 10.37
C VAL A 258 -13.26 9.54 10.90
N LYS A 259 -13.86 10.36 10.04
CA LYS A 259 -14.96 11.25 10.42
C LYS A 259 -16.27 10.75 9.84
N VAL A 260 -17.22 10.40 10.70
CA VAL A 260 -18.56 9.95 10.30
C VAL A 260 -19.58 11.04 10.60
N GLU A 261 -20.35 11.46 9.61
CA GLU A 261 -21.39 12.50 9.77
C GLU A 261 -22.56 12.30 8.81
N ARG A 262 -23.70 12.95 9.07
CA ARG A 262 -24.92 12.82 8.27
C ARG A 262 -25.01 13.96 7.25
N ARG A 263 -25.13 13.62 5.95
CA ARG A 263 -25.11 14.58 4.83
C ARG A 263 -26.08 14.14 3.71
N PRO A 264 -26.51 15.05 2.82
CA PRO A 264 -27.25 14.66 1.62
C PRO A 264 -26.35 13.82 0.72
N LEU A 265 -26.91 12.76 0.13
CA LEU A 265 -26.16 11.80 -0.67
C LEU A 265 -26.53 11.91 -2.16
N LEU A 266 -25.69 11.32 -3.01
CA LEU A 266 -25.82 11.28 -4.45
C LEU A 266 -25.40 9.88 -4.93
N LEU A 267 -26.28 9.17 -5.64
CA LEU A 267 -25.91 7.96 -6.37
C LEU A 267 -25.26 8.37 -7.69
N VAL A 268 -24.13 7.75 -8.00
CA VAL A 268 -23.46 7.84 -9.30
C VAL A 268 -23.29 6.43 -9.84
N GLU A 269 -23.82 6.18 -11.03
CA GLU A 269 -23.61 4.94 -11.77
C GLU A 269 -22.86 5.24 -13.07
N ALA A 270 -21.88 4.42 -13.39
CA ALA A 270 -21.10 4.53 -14.61
C ALA A 270 -20.90 3.16 -15.24
N LYS A 271 -20.74 3.15 -16.56
CA LYS A 271 -20.59 1.94 -17.35
C LYS A 271 -19.20 1.90 -17.99
N THR A 272 -18.48 0.81 -17.77
CA THR A 272 -17.32 0.43 -18.56
C THR A 272 -17.77 -0.38 -19.78
N ASP A 273 -16.84 -0.79 -20.64
CA ASP A 273 -17.18 -1.63 -21.80
C ASP A 273 -17.90 -2.94 -21.41
N SER A 274 -17.62 -3.47 -20.22
CA SER A 274 -18.12 -4.78 -19.76
C SER A 274 -19.07 -4.72 -18.57
N GLU A 275 -19.03 -3.68 -17.73
CA GLU A 275 -19.63 -3.72 -16.40
C GLU A 275 -20.30 -2.40 -16.00
N LEU A 276 -21.39 -2.50 -15.22
CA LEU A 276 -21.99 -1.36 -14.53
C LEU A 276 -21.38 -1.26 -13.14
N VAL A 277 -20.92 -0.07 -12.77
CA VAL A 277 -20.37 0.21 -11.45
C VAL A 277 -21.13 1.35 -10.79
N SER A 278 -21.29 1.28 -9.47
CA SER A 278 -21.98 2.32 -8.71
C SER A 278 -21.22 2.71 -7.45
N THR A 279 -21.38 3.97 -7.09
CA THR A 279 -20.93 4.50 -5.79
C THR A 279 -21.95 5.51 -5.29
N ILE A 280 -21.98 5.71 -3.98
CA ILE A 280 -22.75 6.77 -3.35
C ILE A 280 -21.77 7.75 -2.73
N LEU A 281 -21.97 9.03 -2.98
CA LEU A 281 -21.12 10.11 -2.51
C LEU A 281 -21.95 11.15 -1.78
N GLN A 282 -21.30 12.07 -1.08
CA GLN A 282 -21.99 13.25 -0.59
C GLN A 282 -22.36 14.17 -1.78
N ASN A 283 -23.55 14.76 -1.75
CA ASN A 283 -23.94 15.79 -2.69
C ASN A 283 -23.40 17.16 -2.23
N ALA A 284 -22.18 17.53 -2.67
CA ALA A 284 -21.55 18.82 -2.39
C ALA A 284 -20.40 19.13 -3.37
N GLU A 285 -20.08 20.41 -3.60
CA GLU A 285 -19.08 20.79 -4.61
C GLU A 285 -17.63 20.34 -4.29
N THR A 286 -17.34 20.09 -3.01
CA THR A 286 -16.03 19.61 -2.54
C THR A 286 -15.77 18.14 -2.86
N ILE A 287 -16.80 17.40 -3.30
CA ILE A 287 -16.73 15.99 -3.60
C ILE A 287 -16.43 15.83 -5.07
N ARG A 288 -15.35 15.12 -5.40
CA ARG A 288 -14.85 15.04 -6.77
C ARG A 288 -14.47 13.62 -7.14
N LEU A 289 -14.78 13.24 -8.38
CA LEU A 289 -14.24 12.05 -9.03
C LEU A 289 -13.03 12.45 -9.88
N THR A 290 -12.26 11.47 -10.32
CA THR A 290 -11.05 11.71 -11.11
C THR A 290 -11.29 11.33 -12.57
N THR A 291 -11.03 12.24 -13.51
CA THR A 291 -11.10 11.98 -14.95
C THR A 291 -9.88 11.17 -15.42
N PRO A 292 -9.90 10.60 -16.64
CA PRO A 292 -8.75 9.87 -17.18
C PRO A 292 -7.46 10.69 -17.29
N GLU A 293 -7.57 12.02 -17.40
CA GLU A 293 -6.45 12.96 -17.44
C GLU A 293 -5.94 13.36 -16.05
N GLY A 294 -6.45 12.71 -14.99
CA GLY A 294 -6.11 13.03 -13.60
C GLY A 294 -6.74 14.32 -13.09
N LYS A 295 -7.68 14.92 -13.83
CA LYS A 295 -8.36 16.13 -13.39
C LYS A 295 -9.50 15.77 -12.44
N PRO A 296 -9.73 16.57 -11.40
CA PRO A 296 -10.87 16.39 -10.53
C PRO A 296 -12.13 16.99 -11.17
N ILE A 297 -13.22 16.23 -11.20
CA ILE A 297 -14.55 16.70 -11.62
C ILE A 297 -15.49 16.71 -10.42
N SER A 298 -16.12 17.86 -10.15
CA SER A 298 -17.06 17.96 -9.03
C SER A 298 -18.34 17.21 -9.31
N VAL A 299 -18.88 16.51 -8.30
CA VAL A 299 -20.15 15.78 -8.45
C VAL A 299 -21.35 16.67 -8.73
N VAL A 300 -21.25 17.98 -8.45
CA VAL A 300 -22.30 18.96 -8.78
C VAL A 300 -22.22 19.43 -10.24
N GLU A 301 -21.06 19.29 -10.88
CA GLU A 301 -20.82 19.63 -12.29
C GLU A 301 -20.86 18.41 -13.21
N LEU A 302 -20.82 17.22 -12.61
CA LEU A 302 -20.86 15.92 -13.27
C LEU A 302 -22.16 15.75 -14.05
N LYS A 303 -22.05 15.21 -15.27
CA LYS A 303 -23.17 14.97 -16.17
C LYS A 303 -23.12 13.54 -16.71
N GLU A 304 -24.28 13.05 -17.13
CA GLU A 304 -24.34 11.85 -17.94
C GLU A 304 -23.47 12.01 -19.19
N GLY A 305 -22.62 11.01 -19.42
CA GLY A 305 -21.68 10.98 -20.50
C GLY A 305 -20.26 11.42 -20.17
N ASP A 306 -20.02 12.03 -19.01
CA ASP A 306 -18.66 12.31 -18.54
C ASP A 306 -17.89 11.02 -18.27
N GLU A 307 -16.58 11.03 -18.50
CA GLU A 307 -15.69 9.91 -18.22
C GLU A 307 -14.98 10.08 -16.88
N VAL A 308 -14.98 9.02 -16.08
CA VAL A 308 -14.29 8.95 -14.79
C VAL A 308 -13.48 7.65 -14.68
N LEU A 309 -12.50 7.64 -13.77
CA LEU A 309 -11.66 6.48 -13.52
C LEU A 309 -12.29 5.56 -12.46
N VAL A 310 -12.28 4.26 -12.78
CA VAL A 310 -12.74 3.19 -11.89
C VAL A 310 -11.72 2.04 -11.91
N ALA A 311 -11.65 1.28 -10.83
CA ALA A 311 -10.95 0.00 -10.77
C ALA A 311 -12.00 -1.11 -10.82
N ILE A 312 -11.78 -2.09 -11.71
CA ILE A 312 -12.61 -3.28 -11.85
C ILE A 312 -11.82 -4.49 -11.35
N GLU A 313 -12.41 -5.26 -10.45
CA GLU A 313 -11.85 -6.52 -9.98
C GLU A 313 -12.67 -7.71 -10.48
N LYS A 314 -12.02 -8.57 -11.27
CA LYS A 314 -12.59 -9.84 -11.72
C LYS A 314 -12.57 -10.87 -10.58
N ALA A 315 -13.45 -10.70 -9.59
CA ALA A 315 -13.97 -11.72 -8.66
C ALA A 315 -14.57 -11.03 -7.43
N GLY A 316 -15.78 -11.44 -7.01
CA GLY A 316 -16.36 -11.01 -5.74
C GLY A 316 -15.46 -11.40 -4.57
N ARG A 317 -15.21 -10.48 -3.64
CA ARG A 317 -14.43 -10.76 -2.43
C ARG A 317 -15.36 -10.82 -1.23
N HIS A 318 -15.27 -11.90 -0.45
CA HIS A 318 -15.91 -11.97 0.86
C HIS A 318 -14.84 -11.74 1.94
N PHE A 319 -15.04 -10.75 2.81
CA PHE A 319 -14.09 -10.39 3.89
C PHE A 319 -12.63 -10.20 3.44
N GLY A 320 -12.41 -9.60 2.26
CA GLY A 320 -11.07 -9.29 1.75
C GLY A 320 -10.30 -10.48 1.14
N HIS A 321 -10.89 -11.67 1.06
CA HIS A 321 -10.30 -12.85 0.40
C HIS A 321 -10.90 -13.07 -1.00
N LYS A 322 -10.08 -13.50 -1.98
CA LYS A 322 -10.56 -13.96 -3.30
C LYS A 322 -11.31 -15.27 -3.09
N VAL A 323 -12.61 -15.27 -3.34
CA VAL A 323 -13.42 -16.50 -3.34
C VAL A 323 -14.19 -16.51 -4.66
N GLU A 324 -14.10 -17.61 -5.42
CA GLU A 324 -15.03 -17.86 -6.53
C GLU A 324 -16.40 -18.25 -5.96
N GLU A 325 -17.10 -17.28 -5.38
CA GLU A 325 -18.47 -17.45 -4.89
C GLU A 325 -19.45 -16.71 -5.79
N THR A 326 -20.66 -17.25 -5.93
CA THR A 326 -21.77 -16.57 -6.61
C THR A 326 -22.35 -15.52 -5.67
N ILE A 327 -21.80 -14.31 -5.72
CA ILE A 327 -22.27 -13.16 -4.94
C ILE A 327 -23.10 -12.26 -5.85
N VAL A 328 -24.28 -11.83 -5.39
CA VAL A 328 -25.14 -10.86 -6.07
C VAL A 328 -25.32 -9.64 -5.18
N GLU A 329 -24.64 -8.54 -5.52
CA GLU A 329 -24.81 -7.22 -4.93
C GLU A 329 -25.69 -6.38 -5.88
N ARG A 330 -26.68 -5.63 -5.35
CA ARG A 330 -27.66 -4.84 -6.13
C ARG A 330 -27.84 -3.46 -5.52
#